data_AF-A0A382PJ10-F1
#
_entry.id   AF-A0A382PJ10-F1
#
_cell.length_a   1.000
_cell.length_b   1.000
_cell.length_c   1.000
_cell.angle_alpha   90.00
_cell.angle_beta   90.00
_cell.angle_gamma   90.00
#
_symmetry.space_group_name_H-M   'P 1'
#
loop_
_entity.id
_entity.type
_entity.pdbx_description
1 polymer ?
#
loop_
_entity_poly.entity_id
_entity_poly.type
_entity_poly.pdbx_seq_one_letter_code
_entity_poly.pdbx_strand_id
1 'polypeptide(L)'
;HSSLEEVGQCPRKYALRHAQYPDLWDGPGYPDKVWEASIFGDAVHQGVETLLRALHSGGCTSVKDEQTVELLRGLGGYSAVASRATAGVLADLESNPRMAAHLDRLADRLNRRIPEMRSAMQTLVSRTSLEMGEPTQHEETGAGFLGGRRRIGLGSHPEVTLESEDDRFTGRVDLLTVKSDSADVVDYKTGKREDHHDVQVTLYGLLWFSDRVANPDSLPVGTLKIAYITGDESVVVPEDWEPVRQELLARITEADRALAESPPRAHPSDDCSFCSVRHMCDEFWNSEYGEPRVSPGRADVSVEVIKRNGPRSWVVRFESDPRRVLLRVVDEEDLIEVGQRLR
;
A
#
# COMPACT_ATOMS: atom_id res chain seq x y z
N HIS A 1 -0.16 -2.64 2.57
CA HIS A 1 -0.82 -3.64 3.43
C HIS A 1 -1.61 -4.61 2.57
N SER A 2 -1.67 -5.89 2.90
CA SER A 2 -2.46 -6.88 2.15
C SER A 2 -3.95 -6.76 2.49
N SER A 3 -4.82 -7.08 1.54
CA SER A 3 -6.28 -7.09 1.75
C SER A 3 -6.69 -8.07 2.87
N LEU A 4 -6.00 -9.21 2.97
CA LEU A 4 -6.29 -10.23 3.99
C LEU A 4 -6.04 -9.71 5.42
N GLU A 5 -4.98 -8.92 5.61
CA GLU A 5 -4.71 -8.28 6.90
C GLU A 5 -5.77 -7.25 7.25
N GLU A 6 -6.20 -6.44 6.28
CA GLU A 6 -7.24 -5.43 6.50
C GLU A 6 -8.59 -6.04 6.89
N VAL A 7 -8.99 -7.14 6.23
CA VAL A 7 -10.20 -7.88 6.62
C VAL A 7 -10.04 -8.45 8.03
N GLY A 8 -8.89 -9.04 8.36
CA GLY A 8 -8.61 -9.58 9.69
C GLY A 8 -8.67 -8.52 10.80
N GLN A 9 -8.25 -7.29 10.51
CA GLN A 9 -8.35 -6.16 11.45
C GLN A 9 -9.80 -5.69 11.63
N CYS A 10 -10.50 -5.42 10.53
CA CYS A 10 -11.89 -4.98 10.57
C CYS A 10 -12.60 -5.21 9.23
N PRO A 11 -13.43 -6.27 9.08
CA PRO A 11 -14.17 -6.58 7.86
C PRO A 11 -15.08 -5.42 7.43
N ARG A 12 -15.69 -4.70 8.38
CA ARG A 12 -16.48 -3.50 8.07
C ARG A 12 -15.66 -2.40 7.40
N LYS A 13 -14.42 -2.16 7.88
CA LYS A 13 -13.52 -1.16 7.28
C LYS A 13 -13.20 -1.56 5.84
N TYR A 14 -12.83 -2.82 5.62
CA TYR A 14 -12.55 -3.34 4.28
C TYR A 14 -13.75 -3.14 3.34
N ALA A 15 -14.95 -3.58 3.77
CA ALA A 15 -16.16 -3.48 2.96
C ALA A 15 -16.54 -2.03 2.62
N LEU A 16 -16.47 -1.12 3.60
CA LEU A 16 -16.74 0.31 3.36
C LEU A 16 -15.69 0.96 2.46
N ARG A 17 -14.41 0.59 2.57
CA ARG A 17 -13.37 1.16 1.70
C ARG A 17 -13.48 0.71 0.26
N HIS A 18 -13.96 -0.51 0.01
CA HIS A 18 -14.01 -1.11 -1.33
C HIS A 18 -15.41 -1.07 -1.97
N ALA A 19 -16.43 -0.58 -1.27
CA ALA A 19 -17.75 -0.33 -1.85
C ALA A 19 -17.71 0.78 -2.92
N GLN A 20 -18.74 0.85 -3.78
CA GLN A 20 -18.83 1.88 -4.82
C GLN A 20 -19.56 3.13 -4.32
N TYR A 21 -19.05 4.30 -4.69
CA TYR A 21 -19.60 5.61 -4.31
C TYR A 21 -19.78 6.53 -5.54
N PRO A 22 -20.60 6.15 -6.53
CA PRO A 22 -20.73 6.87 -7.80
C PRO A 22 -21.26 8.30 -7.63
N ASP A 23 -22.05 8.56 -6.58
CA ASP A 23 -22.56 9.90 -6.28
C ASP A 23 -21.49 10.82 -5.64
N LEU A 24 -20.33 10.26 -5.24
CA LEU A 24 -19.25 10.99 -4.57
C LEU A 24 -18.08 11.28 -5.52
N TRP A 25 -17.64 10.29 -6.30
CA TRP A 25 -16.53 10.40 -7.25
C TRP A 25 -16.48 9.20 -8.21
N ASP A 26 -15.73 9.35 -9.30
CA ASP A 26 -15.59 8.32 -10.35
C ASP A 26 -14.54 7.23 -10.02
N GLY A 27 -13.82 7.36 -8.90
CA GLY A 27 -12.78 6.44 -8.50
C GLY A 27 -13.29 5.15 -7.85
N PRO A 28 -12.47 4.09 -7.79
CA PRO A 28 -12.82 2.85 -7.10
C PRO A 28 -12.84 3.06 -5.58
N GLY A 29 -13.79 2.43 -4.91
CA GLY A 29 -13.84 2.47 -3.45
C GLY A 29 -14.29 3.82 -2.88
N TYR A 30 -14.18 3.94 -1.57
CA TYR A 30 -14.32 5.21 -0.88
C TYR A 30 -13.03 6.03 -1.03
N PRO A 31 -13.09 7.35 -1.33
CA PRO A 31 -11.89 8.14 -1.55
C PRO A 31 -10.99 8.12 -0.32
N ASP A 32 -9.73 7.77 -0.51
CA ASP A 32 -8.81 7.58 0.61
C ASP A 32 -8.25 8.90 1.13
N LYS A 33 -7.98 8.94 2.43
CA LYS A 33 -7.14 9.98 3.04
C LYS A 33 -5.72 9.44 3.10
N VAL A 34 -4.83 10.04 2.34
CA VAL A 34 -3.43 9.65 2.32
C VAL A 34 -2.60 10.54 3.23
N TRP A 35 -1.60 9.93 3.85
CA TRP A 35 -0.66 10.61 4.74
C TRP A 35 0.67 10.85 4.03
N GLU A 36 1.35 11.93 4.40
CA GLU A 36 2.65 12.29 3.81
C GLU A 36 3.68 11.16 3.91
N ALA A 37 3.68 10.41 5.02
CA ALA A 37 4.59 9.29 5.23
C ALA A 37 4.32 8.12 4.26
N SER A 38 3.05 7.85 3.93
CA SER A 38 2.66 6.81 2.97
C SER A 38 3.13 7.18 1.57
N ILE A 39 2.85 8.40 1.11
CA ILE A 39 3.30 8.89 -0.20
C ILE A 39 4.83 8.92 -0.28
N PHE A 40 5.51 9.29 0.80
CA PHE A 40 6.97 9.22 0.85
C PHE A 40 7.47 7.79 0.61
N GLY A 41 6.88 6.80 1.28
CA GLY A 41 7.21 5.40 1.09
C GLY A 41 6.96 4.95 -0.35
N ASP A 42 5.77 5.23 -0.88
CA ASP A 42 5.36 4.85 -2.23
C ASP A 42 6.28 5.47 -3.30
N ALA A 43 6.61 6.76 -3.16
CA ALA A 43 7.53 7.45 -4.07
C ALA A 43 8.95 6.85 -4.01
N VAL A 44 9.43 6.46 -2.83
CA VAL A 44 10.72 5.78 -2.69
C VAL A 44 10.70 4.40 -3.34
N HIS A 45 9.65 3.60 -3.11
CA HIS A 45 9.49 2.29 -3.74
C HIS A 45 9.46 2.40 -5.27
N GLN A 46 8.57 3.22 -5.83
CA GLN A 46 8.48 3.44 -7.28
C GLN A 46 9.80 3.93 -7.89
N GLY A 47 10.54 4.77 -7.17
CA GLY A 47 11.85 5.22 -7.60
C GLY A 47 12.92 4.14 -7.56
N VAL A 48 12.95 3.30 -6.52
CA VAL A 48 13.84 2.13 -6.43
C VAL A 48 13.52 1.16 -7.57
N GLU A 49 12.24 0.83 -7.79
CA GLU A 49 11.77 0.02 -8.93
C GLU A 49 12.30 0.57 -10.25
N THR A 50 12.09 1.87 -10.50
CA THR A 50 12.51 2.54 -11.74
C THR A 50 14.02 2.40 -11.95
N LEU A 51 14.80 2.58 -10.89
CA LEU A 51 16.26 2.49 -10.94
C LEU A 51 16.74 1.06 -11.17
N LEU A 52 16.18 0.07 -10.46
CA LEU A 52 16.55 -1.33 -10.61
C LEU A 52 16.20 -1.87 -12.00
N ARG A 53 15.02 -1.53 -12.53
CA ARG A 53 14.63 -1.87 -13.90
C ARG A 53 15.55 -1.26 -14.94
N ALA A 54 15.95 -0.01 -14.74
CA ALA A 54 16.88 0.66 -15.65
C ALA A 54 18.26 -0.01 -15.59
N LEU A 55 18.82 -0.25 -14.39
CA LEU A 55 20.09 -0.96 -14.23
C LEU A 55 20.07 -2.33 -14.90
N HIS A 56 19.04 -3.14 -14.63
CA HIS A 56 18.87 -4.44 -15.26
C HIS A 56 18.79 -4.34 -16.80
N SER A 57 17.96 -3.44 -17.33
CA SER A 57 17.83 -3.25 -18.78
C SER A 57 19.11 -2.73 -19.44
N GLY A 58 19.93 -2.00 -18.68
CA GLY A 58 21.24 -1.50 -19.11
C GLY A 58 22.38 -2.50 -18.93
N GLY A 59 22.11 -3.75 -18.51
CA GLY A 59 23.16 -4.74 -18.29
C GLY A 59 24.01 -4.52 -17.04
N CYS A 60 23.61 -3.62 -16.15
CA CYS A 60 24.35 -3.28 -14.94
C CYS A 60 23.98 -4.25 -13.81
N THR A 61 24.98 -4.94 -13.29
CA THR A 61 24.87 -5.84 -12.12
C THR A 61 24.85 -5.07 -10.81
N SER A 62 25.35 -3.84 -10.79
CA SER A 62 25.34 -2.99 -9.60
C SER A 62 25.48 -1.52 -9.95
N VAL A 63 25.22 -0.65 -8.97
CA VAL A 63 25.47 0.80 -9.16
C VAL A 63 26.96 1.16 -9.24
N LYS A 64 27.86 0.21 -8.99
CA LYS A 64 29.31 0.43 -9.04
C LYS A 64 29.86 0.27 -10.46
N ASP A 65 29.05 -0.25 -11.37
CA ASP A 65 29.44 -0.53 -12.75
C ASP A 65 29.62 0.81 -13.50
N GLU A 66 30.65 0.92 -14.33
CA GLU A 66 31.02 2.19 -15.00
C GLU A 66 29.86 2.77 -15.84
N GLN A 67 29.07 1.88 -16.45
CA GLN A 67 27.91 2.21 -17.28
C GLN A 67 26.75 2.83 -16.48
N THR A 68 26.71 2.61 -15.17
CA THR A 68 25.69 3.17 -14.28
C THR A 68 25.68 4.69 -14.32
N VAL A 69 26.84 5.33 -14.44
CA VAL A 69 26.93 6.80 -14.41
C VAL A 69 26.19 7.41 -15.61
N GLU A 70 26.33 6.81 -16.79
CA GLU A 70 25.64 7.26 -18.00
C GLU A 70 24.14 6.98 -17.93
N LEU A 71 23.76 5.80 -17.44
CA LEU A 71 22.37 5.42 -17.23
C LEU A 71 21.65 6.37 -16.25
N LEU A 72 22.26 6.64 -15.09
CA LEU A 72 21.73 7.58 -14.11
C LEU A 72 21.65 9.00 -14.69
N ARG A 73 22.63 9.41 -15.50
CA ARG A 73 22.58 10.71 -16.19
C ARG A 73 21.40 10.78 -17.15
N GLY A 74 21.13 9.72 -17.91
CA GLY A 74 19.97 9.60 -18.79
C GLY A 74 18.64 9.73 -18.04
N LEU A 75 18.57 9.23 -16.81
CA LEU A 75 17.39 9.37 -15.94
C LEU A 75 17.27 10.76 -15.26
N GLY A 76 18.28 11.62 -15.39
CA GLY A 76 18.39 12.90 -14.67
C GLY A 76 18.86 12.76 -13.21
N GLY A 77 19.38 11.59 -12.85
CA GLY A 77 19.85 11.23 -11.50
C GLY A 77 18.72 10.93 -10.51
N TYR A 78 19.11 10.51 -9.30
CA TYR A 78 18.19 10.13 -8.24
C TYR A 78 17.16 11.22 -7.89
N SER A 79 17.54 12.50 -7.92
CA SER A 79 16.61 13.60 -7.61
C SER A 79 15.49 13.71 -8.62
N ALA A 80 15.79 13.53 -9.91
CA ALA A 80 14.78 13.59 -10.97
C ALA A 80 13.84 12.37 -10.90
N VAL A 81 14.39 11.19 -10.58
CA VAL A 81 13.58 9.98 -10.31
C VAL A 81 12.65 10.20 -9.12
N ALA A 82 13.15 10.70 -7.98
CA ALA A 82 12.34 10.99 -6.81
C ALA A 82 11.24 12.03 -7.09
N SER A 83 11.57 13.07 -7.86
CA SER A 83 10.59 14.09 -8.24
C SER A 83 9.49 13.50 -9.13
N ARG A 84 9.84 12.66 -10.12
CA ARG A 84 8.86 12.02 -11.00
C ARG A 84 7.99 10.99 -10.26
N ALA A 85 8.58 10.18 -9.38
CA ALA A 85 7.83 9.24 -8.56
C ALA A 85 6.84 9.97 -7.64
N THR A 86 7.28 11.06 -6.99
CA THR A 86 6.41 11.91 -6.17
C THR A 86 5.27 12.50 -6.99
N ALA A 87 5.57 13.03 -8.17
CA ALA A 87 4.55 13.59 -9.07
C ALA A 87 3.56 12.53 -9.55
N GLY A 88 4.02 11.31 -9.84
CA GLY A 88 3.17 10.18 -10.21
C GLY A 88 2.16 9.84 -9.11
N VAL A 89 2.64 9.64 -7.88
CA VAL A 89 1.75 9.34 -6.74
C VAL A 89 0.78 10.49 -6.45
N LEU A 90 1.20 11.75 -6.64
CA LEU A 90 0.32 12.92 -6.47
C LEU A 90 -0.73 13.04 -7.57
N ALA A 91 -0.39 12.70 -8.81
CA ALA A 91 -1.33 12.74 -9.95
C ALA A 91 -2.52 11.80 -9.73
N ASP A 92 -2.27 10.61 -9.14
CA ASP A 92 -3.33 9.64 -8.80
C ASP A 92 -4.34 10.18 -7.75
N LEU A 93 -4.00 11.27 -7.06
CA LEU A 93 -4.82 11.89 -6.02
C LEU A 93 -5.55 13.14 -6.51
N GLU A 94 -5.30 13.61 -7.74
CA GLU A 94 -5.91 14.85 -8.27
C GLU A 94 -7.43 14.76 -8.35
N SER A 95 -7.97 13.59 -8.71
CA SER A 95 -9.42 13.34 -8.77
C SER A 95 -10.04 13.00 -7.40
N ASN A 96 -9.23 12.85 -6.35
CA ASN A 96 -9.72 12.45 -5.04
C ASN A 96 -10.34 13.66 -4.32
N PRO A 97 -11.67 13.69 -4.11
CA PRO A 97 -12.35 14.85 -3.53
C PRO A 97 -11.90 15.16 -2.10
N ARG A 98 -11.41 14.16 -1.35
CA ARG A 98 -10.92 14.36 0.02
C ARG A 98 -9.52 14.96 0.09
N MET A 99 -8.80 14.97 -1.03
CA MET A 99 -7.46 15.50 -1.12
C MET A 99 -7.41 16.88 -1.79
N ALA A 100 -8.44 17.28 -2.55
CA ALA A 100 -8.49 18.53 -3.32
C ALA A 100 -8.01 19.77 -2.52
N ALA A 101 -8.58 20.03 -1.33
CA ALA A 101 -8.23 21.20 -0.50
C ALA A 101 -6.84 21.13 0.19
N HIS A 102 -6.15 19.98 0.08
CA HIS A 102 -4.90 19.70 0.77
C HIS A 102 -3.76 19.35 -0.17
N LEU A 103 -4.03 19.07 -1.44
CA LEU A 103 -3.07 18.49 -2.37
C LEU A 103 -1.88 19.42 -2.61
N ASP A 104 -2.09 20.71 -2.87
CA ASP A 104 -1.00 21.69 -3.06
C ASP A 104 -0.05 21.75 -1.85
N ARG A 105 -0.63 21.85 -0.65
CA ARG A 105 0.16 21.88 0.60
C ARG A 105 0.88 20.57 0.88
N LEU A 106 0.32 19.45 0.44
CA LEU A 106 0.95 18.14 0.54
C LEU A 106 2.10 18.01 -0.46
N ALA A 107 1.89 18.43 -1.71
CA ALA A 107 2.89 18.48 -2.76
C ALA A 107 4.09 19.35 -2.35
N ASP A 108 3.85 20.55 -1.82
CA ASP A 108 4.92 21.43 -1.32
C ASP A 108 5.76 20.79 -0.22
N ARG A 109 5.13 20.08 0.72
CA ARG A 109 5.84 19.38 1.80
C ARG A 109 6.66 18.20 1.27
N LEU A 110 6.08 17.40 0.38
CA LEU A 110 6.78 16.27 -0.25
C LEU A 110 7.95 16.73 -1.13
N ASN A 111 7.76 17.81 -1.89
CA ASN A 111 8.82 18.39 -2.72
C ASN A 111 10.02 18.85 -1.88
N ARG A 112 9.79 19.40 -0.68
CA ARG A 112 10.88 19.73 0.26
C ARG A 112 11.62 18.51 0.78
N ARG A 113 11.01 17.32 0.73
CA ARG A 113 11.57 16.03 1.17
C ARG A 113 12.17 15.20 0.03
N ILE A 114 12.16 15.68 -1.21
CA ILE A 114 12.87 15.04 -2.33
C ILE A 114 14.34 14.70 -1.98
N PRO A 115 15.12 15.54 -1.27
CA PRO A 115 16.49 15.18 -0.89
C PRO A 115 16.57 13.96 0.04
N GLU A 116 15.59 13.76 0.92
CA GLU A 116 15.49 12.58 1.80
C GLU A 116 15.15 11.34 0.98
N MET A 117 14.14 11.42 0.09
CA MET A 117 13.74 10.33 -0.80
C MET A 117 14.90 9.89 -1.69
N ARG A 118 15.60 10.86 -2.28
CA ARG A 118 16.82 10.64 -3.08
C ARG A 118 17.88 9.86 -2.30
N SER A 119 18.16 10.26 -1.06
CA SER A 119 19.13 9.57 -0.21
C SER A 119 18.66 8.15 0.14
N ALA A 120 17.37 7.96 0.44
CA ALA A 120 16.80 6.64 0.72
C ALA A 120 16.94 5.70 -0.49
N MET A 121 16.54 6.14 -1.69
CA MET A 121 16.70 5.40 -2.94
C MET A 121 18.16 5.03 -3.20
N GLN A 122 19.07 6.00 -3.08
CA GLN A 122 20.49 5.77 -3.29
C GLN A 122 21.04 4.71 -2.32
N THR A 123 20.67 4.76 -1.05
CA THR A 123 21.07 3.76 -0.06
C THR A 123 20.58 2.36 -0.43
N LEU A 124 19.29 2.20 -0.72
CA LEU A 124 18.69 0.90 -1.05
C LEU A 124 19.27 0.30 -2.34
N VAL A 125 19.34 1.10 -3.40
CA VAL A 125 19.88 0.65 -4.70
C VAL A 125 21.38 0.34 -4.58
N SER A 126 22.15 1.13 -3.81
CA SER A 126 23.61 0.90 -3.68
C SER A 126 23.99 -0.41 -2.99
N ARG A 127 23.06 -0.98 -2.24
CA ARG A 127 23.22 -2.23 -1.51
C ARG A 127 22.61 -3.42 -2.25
N THR A 128 21.97 -3.16 -3.37
CA THR A 128 21.37 -4.19 -4.24
C THR A 128 22.39 -4.61 -5.30
N SER A 129 22.57 -5.91 -5.43
CA SER A 129 23.29 -6.53 -6.55
C SER A 129 22.28 -7.29 -7.41
N LEU A 130 22.38 -7.11 -8.72
CA LEU A 130 21.55 -7.75 -9.73
C LEU A 130 22.36 -8.86 -10.41
N GLU A 131 21.72 -10.01 -10.60
CA GLU A 131 22.25 -11.08 -11.41
C GLU A 131 21.66 -10.97 -12.82
N MET A 132 22.52 -10.90 -13.82
CA MET A 132 22.07 -10.85 -15.20
C MET A 132 21.73 -12.27 -15.65
N GLY A 133 20.50 -12.47 -16.10
CA GLY A 133 20.12 -13.73 -16.74
C GLY A 133 20.88 -13.95 -18.04
N GLU A 134 21.20 -15.21 -18.36
CA GLU A 134 21.59 -15.54 -19.73
C GLU A 134 20.40 -15.27 -20.67
N PRO A 135 20.60 -14.64 -21.83
CA PRO A 135 19.55 -14.53 -22.84
C PRO A 135 19.16 -15.95 -23.26
N THR A 136 18.01 -16.41 -22.77
CA THR A 136 17.53 -17.74 -23.08
C THR A 136 17.13 -17.75 -24.55
N GLN A 137 17.75 -18.61 -25.35
CA GLN A 137 17.47 -18.78 -26.80
C GLN A 137 16.05 -19.32 -27.11
N HIS A 138 15.13 -19.24 -26.16
CA HIS A 138 13.74 -19.68 -26.25
C HIS A 138 12.75 -18.49 -26.20
N GLU A 139 13.10 -17.35 -26.81
CA GLU A 139 12.11 -16.27 -27.03
C GLU A 139 11.22 -16.49 -28.26
N GLU A 140 11.43 -17.54 -29.06
CA GLU A 140 10.54 -17.85 -30.18
C GLU A 140 10.12 -19.32 -30.18
N THR A 141 8.90 -19.58 -29.70
CA THR A 141 7.85 -20.33 -30.43
C THR A 141 6.60 -20.42 -29.55
N GLY A 142 5.51 -19.84 -30.04
CA GLY A 142 4.24 -19.77 -29.32
C GLY A 142 3.67 -21.15 -29.01
N ALA A 143 3.50 -21.45 -27.72
CA ALA A 143 2.53 -22.41 -27.20
C ALA A 143 2.45 -22.22 -25.67
N GLY A 144 1.42 -21.51 -25.20
CA GLY A 144 1.18 -21.31 -23.77
C GLY A 144 0.49 -19.98 -23.44
N PHE A 145 -0.48 -19.55 -24.26
CA PHE A 145 -1.18 -18.29 -24.04
C PHE A 145 -2.37 -18.51 -23.08
N LEU A 146 -2.07 -18.59 -21.79
CA LEU A 146 -3.06 -18.41 -20.73
C LEU A 146 -2.66 -17.16 -19.93
N GLY A 147 -3.33 -16.03 -20.21
CA GLY A 147 -3.25 -14.84 -19.35
C GLY A 147 -1.99 -13.96 -19.42
N GLY A 148 -1.02 -14.24 -20.31
CA GLY A 148 0.17 -13.37 -20.48
C GLY A 148 1.26 -13.52 -19.41
N ARG A 149 1.10 -14.46 -18.47
CA ARG A 149 2.12 -14.84 -17.49
C ARG A 149 3.06 -15.89 -18.09
N ARG A 150 4.35 -15.85 -17.73
CA ARG A 150 5.40 -16.72 -18.28
C ARG A 150 6.35 -17.20 -17.19
N ARG A 151 7.05 -18.30 -17.47
CA ARG A 151 8.20 -18.76 -16.68
C ARG A 151 9.17 -17.60 -16.45
N ILE A 152 9.66 -17.48 -15.22
CA ILE A 152 10.72 -16.55 -14.87
C ILE A 152 12.07 -17.26 -15.06
N GLY A 153 12.91 -16.69 -15.91
CA GLY A 153 14.25 -17.22 -16.20
C GLY A 153 15.26 -16.87 -15.11
N LEU A 154 16.51 -17.34 -15.28
CA LEU A 154 17.62 -16.96 -14.40
C LEU A 154 17.84 -15.45 -14.38
N GLY A 155 18.39 -14.93 -13.28
CA GLY A 155 18.70 -13.52 -13.08
C GLY A 155 17.72 -12.78 -12.18
N SER A 156 17.91 -11.47 -12.07
CA SER A 156 17.16 -10.57 -11.21
C SER A 156 15.98 -9.93 -11.92
N HIS A 157 14.79 -10.07 -11.33
CA HIS A 157 13.52 -9.60 -11.84
C HIS A 157 12.88 -8.66 -10.81
N PRO A 158 12.94 -7.33 -11.02
CA PRO A 158 12.27 -6.38 -10.16
C PRO A 158 10.75 -6.34 -10.42
N GLU A 159 9.97 -6.24 -9.35
CA GLU A 159 8.50 -6.03 -9.34
C GLU A 159 7.72 -7.14 -10.06
N VAL A 160 7.97 -8.36 -9.60
CA VAL A 160 7.34 -9.57 -10.13
C VAL A 160 6.02 -9.81 -9.45
N THR A 161 4.95 -9.96 -10.24
CA THR A 161 3.68 -10.45 -9.72
C THR A 161 3.68 -11.98 -9.73
N LEU A 162 3.51 -12.56 -8.54
CA LEU A 162 3.35 -14.00 -8.34
C LEU A 162 1.91 -14.29 -7.93
N GLU A 163 1.44 -15.47 -8.30
CA GLU A 163 0.07 -15.89 -8.01
C GLU A 163 -0.01 -17.40 -7.82
N SER A 164 -0.72 -17.80 -6.77
CA SER A 164 -1.13 -19.17 -6.52
C SER A 164 -2.63 -19.28 -6.80
N GLU A 165 -2.97 -19.81 -7.99
CA GLU A 165 -4.36 -20.02 -8.40
C GLU A 165 -5.10 -20.95 -7.43
N ASP A 166 -4.43 -22.01 -6.99
CA ASP A 166 -4.98 -23.00 -6.05
C ASP A 166 -5.31 -22.37 -4.68
N ASP A 167 -4.63 -21.27 -4.30
CA ASP A 167 -4.79 -20.61 -3.00
C ASP A 167 -5.57 -19.29 -3.05
N ARG A 168 -6.00 -18.84 -4.24
CA ARG A 168 -6.64 -17.52 -4.45
C ARG A 168 -5.82 -16.36 -3.87
N PHE A 169 -4.50 -16.44 -3.97
CA PHE A 169 -3.58 -15.47 -3.39
C PHE A 169 -2.59 -14.95 -4.43
N THR A 170 -2.36 -13.63 -4.42
CA THR A 170 -1.40 -12.96 -5.30
C THR A 170 -0.61 -11.93 -4.52
N GLY A 171 0.62 -11.67 -4.96
CA GLY A 171 1.48 -10.64 -4.39
C GLY A 171 2.48 -10.14 -5.41
N ARG A 172 3.01 -8.94 -5.15
CA ARG A 172 4.05 -8.34 -5.97
C ARG A 172 5.34 -8.27 -5.16
N VAL A 173 6.35 -8.98 -5.62
CA VAL A 173 7.68 -9.06 -4.99
C VAL A 173 8.55 -7.95 -5.54
N ASP A 174 9.15 -7.14 -4.68
CA ASP A 174 9.96 -5.99 -5.11
C ASP A 174 11.19 -6.44 -5.92
N LEU A 175 11.89 -7.49 -5.48
CA LEU A 175 12.97 -8.10 -6.25
C LEU A 175 13.02 -9.62 -6.04
N LEU A 176 12.94 -10.36 -7.14
CA LEU A 176 13.13 -11.80 -7.21
C LEU A 176 14.40 -12.11 -8.00
N THR A 177 15.35 -12.83 -7.43
CA THR A 177 16.57 -13.26 -8.14
C THR A 177 16.58 -14.78 -8.27
N VAL A 178 16.40 -15.27 -9.49
CA VAL A 178 16.34 -16.71 -9.79
C VAL A 178 17.73 -17.21 -10.16
N LYS A 179 18.23 -18.17 -9.39
CA LYS A 179 19.50 -18.87 -9.58
C LYS A 179 19.26 -20.26 -10.15
N SER A 180 20.35 -20.97 -10.45
CA SER A 180 20.27 -22.33 -11.01
C SER A 180 19.60 -23.35 -10.08
N ASP A 181 19.62 -23.11 -8.76
CA ASP A 181 19.19 -24.07 -7.75
C ASP A 181 18.14 -23.51 -6.77
N SER A 182 17.83 -22.22 -6.84
CA SER A 182 17.01 -21.51 -5.86
C SER A 182 16.54 -20.16 -6.37
N ALA A 183 15.64 -19.50 -5.63
CA ALA A 183 15.31 -18.09 -5.86
C ALA A 183 15.34 -17.28 -4.56
N ASP A 184 15.94 -16.09 -4.64
CA ASP A 184 16.02 -15.14 -3.54
C ASP A 184 14.90 -14.09 -3.65
N VAL A 185 14.27 -13.78 -2.52
CA VAL A 185 13.18 -12.81 -2.42
C VAL A 185 13.63 -11.64 -1.54
N VAL A 186 13.51 -10.42 -2.06
CA VAL A 186 13.80 -9.19 -1.32
C VAL A 186 12.57 -8.28 -1.35
N ASP A 187 12.26 -7.72 -0.19
CA ASP A 187 11.25 -6.67 0.01
C ASP A 187 11.93 -5.43 0.61
N TYR A 188 11.72 -4.26 0.01
CA TYR A 188 12.30 -3.01 0.48
C TYR A 188 11.38 -2.36 1.51
N LYS A 189 11.96 -1.68 2.49
CA LYS A 189 11.20 -0.93 3.50
C LYS A 189 11.86 0.41 3.80
N THR A 190 11.06 1.48 3.79
CA THR A 190 11.50 2.84 4.12
C THR A 190 11.33 3.21 5.58
N GLY A 191 10.51 2.43 6.31
CA GLY A 191 10.17 2.65 7.72
C GLY A 191 11.06 1.88 8.70
N LYS A 192 10.61 1.83 9.95
CA LYS A 192 11.22 0.98 10.99
C LYS A 192 10.80 -0.47 10.79
N ARG A 193 11.51 -1.40 11.43
CA ARG A 193 11.10 -2.80 11.49
C ARG A 193 9.74 -2.95 12.19
N GLU A 194 8.88 -3.76 11.60
CA GLU A 194 7.60 -4.18 12.16
C GLU A 194 7.41 -5.68 11.90
N ASP A 195 6.77 -6.39 12.84
CA ASP A 195 6.66 -7.86 12.80
C ASP A 195 5.93 -8.37 11.54
N HIS A 196 5.00 -7.57 11.01
CA HIS A 196 4.26 -7.94 9.80
C HIS A 196 5.12 -7.93 8.53
N HIS A 197 6.33 -7.35 8.56
CA HIS A 197 7.27 -7.41 7.42
C HIS A 197 7.79 -8.83 7.21
N ASP A 198 8.12 -9.55 8.29
CA ASP A 198 8.59 -10.94 8.22
C ASP A 198 7.49 -11.85 7.61
N VAL A 199 6.23 -11.63 8.02
CA VAL A 199 5.06 -12.33 7.47
C VAL A 199 4.91 -12.05 5.98
N GLN A 200 5.05 -10.79 5.55
CA GLN A 200 4.91 -10.41 4.14
C GLN A 200 5.93 -11.13 3.26
N VAL A 201 7.21 -11.11 3.63
CA VAL A 201 8.27 -11.75 2.85
C VAL A 201 8.14 -13.28 2.86
N THR A 202 7.69 -13.86 3.97
CA THR A 202 7.36 -15.30 4.04
C THR A 202 6.25 -15.66 3.06
N LEU A 203 5.19 -14.85 2.96
CA LEU A 203 4.11 -15.07 2.00
C LEU A 203 4.56 -14.91 0.54
N TYR A 204 5.52 -14.03 0.25
CA TYR A 204 6.16 -13.97 -1.07
C TYR A 204 6.95 -15.23 -1.41
N GLY A 205 7.66 -15.80 -0.44
CA GLY A 205 8.30 -17.11 -0.59
C GLY A 205 7.30 -18.23 -0.89
N LEU A 206 6.16 -18.26 -0.18
CA LEU A 206 5.09 -19.22 -0.43
C LEU A 206 4.49 -19.05 -1.85
N LEU A 207 4.31 -17.81 -2.30
CA LEU A 207 3.86 -17.53 -3.66
C LEU A 207 4.84 -18.11 -4.70
N TRP A 208 6.14 -17.86 -4.56
CA TRP A 208 7.14 -18.44 -5.47
C TRP A 208 7.13 -19.97 -5.46
N PHE A 209 7.00 -20.57 -4.28
CA PHE A 209 6.90 -22.02 -4.11
C PHE A 209 5.66 -22.61 -4.80
N SER A 210 4.55 -21.88 -4.81
CA SER A 210 3.25 -22.38 -5.26
C SER A 210 2.93 -22.04 -6.74
N ASP A 211 3.59 -21.03 -7.29
CA ASP A 211 3.32 -20.49 -8.62
C ASP A 211 3.90 -21.36 -9.74
N ARG A 212 3.11 -22.33 -10.21
CA ARG A 212 3.51 -23.29 -11.26
C ARG A 212 3.74 -22.67 -12.64
N VAL A 213 3.30 -21.43 -12.86
CA VAL A 213 3.52 -20.73 -14.14
C VAL A 213 4.85 -20.00 -14.12
N ALA A 214 5.12 -19.24 -13.05
CA ALA A 214 6.39 -18.53 -12.88
C ALA A 214 7.55 -19.48 -12.57
N ASN A 215 7.29 -20.54 -11.79
CA ASN A 215 8.25 -21.52 -11.28
C ASN A 215 7.84 -22.97 -11.65
N PRO A 216 7.81 -23.35 -12.93
CA PRO A 216 7.36 -24.68 -13.36
C PRO A 216 8.29 -25.82 -12.90
N ASP A 217 9.55 -25.52 -12.60
CA ASP A 217 10.55 -26.49 -12.16
C ASP A 217 10.59 -26.65 -10.62
N SER A 218 9.70 -25.95 -9.90
CA SER A 218 9.62 -25.97 -8.43
C SER A 218 10.96 -25.65 -7.75
N LEU A 219 11.69 -24.65 -8.25
CA LEU A 219 12.92 -24.17 -7.62
C LEU A 219 12.60 -23.70 -6.19
N PRO A 220 13.38 -24.14 -5.18
CA PRO A 220 13.15 -23.75 -3.81
C PRO A 220 13.44 -22.27 -3.57
N VAL A 221 12.90 -21.73 -2.49
CA VAL A 221 13.29 -20.41 -1.98
C VAL A 221 14.67 -20.54 -1.33
N GLY A 222 15.62 -19.73 -1.78
CA GLY A 222 16.99 -19.70 -1.26
C GLY A 222 17.10 -18.79 -0.04
N THR A 223 16.78 -17.50 -0.21
CA THR A 223 16.79 -16.52 0.87
C THR A 223 15.56 -15.63 0.87
N LEU A 224 15.12 -15.25 2.06
CA LEU A 224 14.10 -14.23 2.30
C LEU A 224 14.75 -13.05 3.02
N LYS A 225 14.62 -11.85 2.46
CA LYS A 225 15.31 -10.65 2.99
C LYS A 225 14.40 -9.44 3.00
N ILE A 226 14.51 -8.64 4.06
CA ILE A 226 13.95 -7.31 4.15
C ILE A 226 15.10 -6.30 4.10
N ALA A 227 15.03 -5.36 3.16
CA ALA A 227 16.05 -4.34 2.96
C ALA A 227 15.56 -2.99 3.48
N TYR A 228 16.05 -2.60 4.66
CA TYR A 228 15.81 -1.28 5.24
C TYR A 228 16.92 -0.30 4.85
N ILE A 229 16.62 1.00 4.95
CA ILE A 229 17.63 2.06 4.83
C ILE A 229 18.79 1.84 5.82
N THR A 230 18.50 1.33 7.02
CA THR A 230 19.47 1.12 8.11
C THR A 230 20.27 -0.18 8.03
N GLY A 231 19.79 -1.17 7.28
CA GLY A 231 20.40 -2.51 7.27
C GLY A 231 19.51 -3.53 6.56
N ASP A 232 20.07 -4.69 6.26
CA ASP A 232 19.32 -5.83 5.73
C ASP A 232 19.10 -6.82 6.84
N GLU A 233 17.94 -7.47 6.81
CA GLU A 233 17.58 -8.49 7.77
C GLU A 233 17.10 -9.73 7.02
N SER A 234 17.60 -10.89 7.43
CA SER A 234 17.18 -12.16 6.86
C SER A 234 15.99 -12.71 7.63
N VAL A 235 15.01 -13.22 6.91
CA VAL A 235 13.89 -14.00 7.45
C VAL A 235 14.22 -15.48 7.24
N VAL A 236 13.86 -16.31 8.21
CA VAL A 236 14.09 -17.75 8.13
C VAL A 236 13.21 -18.35 7.03
N VAL A 237 13.81 -19.08 6.10
CA VAL A 237 13.08 -19.86 5.10
C VAL A 237 12.47 -21.08 5.79
N PRO A 238 11.14 -21.29 5.71
CA PRO A 238 10.52 -22.50 6.23
C PRO A 238 11.08 -23.76 5.54
N GLU A 239 11.37 -24.80 6.32
CA GLU A 239 11.75 -26.11 5.77
C GLU A 239 10.56 -26.80 5.08
N ASP A 240 9.35 -26.53 5.58
CA ASP A 240 8.08 -26.99 5.02
C ASP A 240 7.14 -25.80 4.85
N TRP A 241 6.61 -25.64 3.64
CA TRP A 241 5.68 -24.58 3.28
C TRP A 241 4.23 -24.92 3.62
N GLU A 242 3.91 -26.19 3.88
CA GLU A 242 2.53 -26.63 4.12
C GLU A 242 1.91 -25.99 5.37
N PRO A 243 2.60 -25.83 6.52
CA PRO A 243 2.04 -25.10 7.66
C PRO A 243 1.76 -23.62 7.35
N VAL A 244 2.64 -22.96 6.60
CA VAL A 244 2.45 -21.56 6.18
C VAL A 244 1.25 -21.44 5.24
N ARG A 245 1.11 -22.39 4.32
CA ARG A 245 -0.02 -22.48 3.39
C ARG A 245 -1.34 -22.73 4.13
N GLN A 246 -1.35 -23.64 5.10
CA GLN A 246 -2.54 -23.92 5.92
C GLN A 246 -2.97 -22.72 6.75
N GLU A 247 -2.03 -22.00 7.35
CA GLU A 247 -2.28 -20.74 8.06
C GLU A 247 -2.91 -19.71 7.10
N LEU A 248 -2.35 -19.53 5.90
CA LEU A 248 -2.89 -18.63 4.88
C LEU A 248 -4.33 -19.02 4.49
N LEU A 249 -4.58 -20.29 4.18
CA LEU A 249 -5.90 -20.78 3.77
C LEU A 249 -6.93 -20.65 4.90
N ALA A 250 -6.53 -20.88 6.16
CA ALA A 250 -7.38 -20.66 7.32
C ALA A 250 -7.76 -19.18 7.45
N ARG A 251 -6.80 -18.26 7.29
CA ARG A 251 -7.05 -16.82 7.29
C ARG A 251 -7.98 -16.39 6.15
N ILE A 252 -7.80 -16.93 4.94
CA ILE A 252 -8.67 -16.64 3.79
C ILE A 252 -10.09 -17.13 4.07
N THR A 253 -10.24 -18.34 4.61
CA THR A 253 -11.56 -18.90 4.95
C THR A 253 -12.27 -18.06 6.01
N GLU A 254 -11.54 -17.60 7.02
CA GLU A 254 -12.06 -16.73 8.05
C GLU A 254 -12.45 -15.34 7.50
N ALA A 255 -11.64 -14.79 6.60
CA ALA A 255 -11.95 -13.54 5.90
C ALA A 255 -13.21 -13.66 5.03
N ASP A 256 -13.34 -14.75 4.25
CA ASP A 256 -14.53 -15.05 3.45
C ASP A 256 -15.79 -15.11 4.35
N ARG A 257 -15.70 -15.81 5.48
CA ARG A 257 -16.79 -15.92 6.46
C ARG A 257 -17.18 -14.56 7.04
N ALA A 258 -16.19 -13.75 7.40
CA ALA A 258 -16.42 -12.43 7.98
C ALA A 258 -17.03 -11.43 6.98
N LEU A 259 -16.65 -11.52 5.70
CA LEU A 259 -17.21 -10.69 4.63
C LEU A 259 -18.59 -11.15 4.16
N ALA A 260 -18.95 -12.41 4.39
CA ALA A 260 -20.28 -12.93 4.07
C ALA A 260 -21.39 -12.41 5.02
N GLU A 261 -21.02 -11.86 6.18
CA GLU A 261 -21.97 -11.19 7.06
C GLU A 261 -22.51 -9.90 6.42
N SER A 262 -23.81 -9.62 6.59
CA SER A 262 -24.45 -8.44 5.99
C SER A 262 -25.13 -7.56 7.05
N PRO A 263 -24.57 -6.40 7.39
CA PRO A 263 -23.25 -5.91 6.97
C PRO A 263 -22.08 -6.61 7.71
N PRO A 264 -20.84 -6.63 7.16
CA PRO A 264 -19.70 -7.31 7.80
C PRO A 264 -19.43 -6.75 9.20
N ARG A 265 -19.02 -7.58 10.15
CA ARG A 265 -18.82 -7.13 11.53
C ARG A 265 -17.75 -6.03 11.63
N ALA A 266 -18.05 -5.02 12.45
CA ALA A 266 -17.07 -4.01 12.83
C ALA A 266 -16.35 -4.43 14.12
N HIS A 267 -15.06 -4.09 14.21
CA HIS A 267 -14.25 -4.28 15.42
C HIS A 267 -13.73 -2.91 15.89
N PRO A 268 -14.53 -2.14 16.64
CA PRO A 268 -14.05 -0.89 17.23
C PRO A 268 -12.82 -1.15 18.11
N SER A 269 -11.77 -0.36 17.90
CA SER A 269 -10.48 -0.41 18.59
C SER A 269 -9.81 0.97 18.52
N ASP A 270 -8.66 1.13 19.17
CA ASP A 270 -7.86 2.36 19.09
C ASP A 270 -7.46 2.70 17.62
N ASP A 271 -7.37 1.70 16.75
CA ASP A 271 -7.05 1.86 15.32
C ASP A 271 -8.16 2.60 14.55
N CYS A 272 -9.36 2.70 15.11
CA CYS A 272 -10.45 3.47 14.51
C CYS A 272 -10.06 4.93 14.30
N SER A 273 -9.18 5.49 15.13
CA SER A 273 -8.66 6.86 14.96
C SER A 273 -7.93 7.08 13.62
N PHE A 274 -7.38 6.02 13.03
CA PHE A 274 -6.71 6.01 11.72
C PHE A 274 -7.61 5.50 10.58
N CYS A 275 -8.83 5.03 10.89
CA CYS A 275 -9.76 4.51 9.90
C CYS A 275 -10.35 5.63 9.03
N SER A 276 -10.12 5.56 7.71
CA SER A 276 -10.53 6.58 6.73
C SER A 276 -12.04 6.63 6.49
N VAL A 277 -12.75 5.57 6.85
CA VAL A 277 -14.21 5.36 6.65
C VAL A 277 -15.02 5.38 7.95
N ARG A 278 -14.41 5.69 9.10
CA ARG A 278 -15.08 5.63 10.42
C ARG A 278 -16.35 6.47 10.53
N HIS A 279 -16.43 7.59 9.81
CA HIS A 279 -17.61 8.45 9.80
C HIS A 279 -18.88 7.73 9.27
N MET A 280 -18.72 6.67 8.47
CA MET A 280 -19.82 5.81 7.98
C MET A 280 -20.08 4.57 8.86
N CYS A 281 -19.32 4.36 9.93
CA CYS A 281 -19.39 3.16 10.76
C CYS A 281 -20.22 3.42 12.02
N ASP A 282 -21.48 2.97 12.05
CA ASP A 282 -22.35 3.16 13.21
C ASP A 282 -21.83 2.48 14.47
N GLU A 283 -21.22 1.30 14.34
CA GLU A 283 -20.63 0.56 15.46
C GLU A 283 -19.47 1.32 16.12
N PHE A 284 -18.70 2.09 15.35
CA PHE A 284 -17.69 3.00 15.90
C PHE A 284 -18.36 4.11 16.72
N TRP A 285 -19.33 4.81 16.15
CA TRP A 285 -20.02 5.92 16.82
C TRP A 285 -20.82 5.50 18.06
N ASN A 286 -21.29 4.26 18.09
CA ASN A 286 -22.03 3.68 19.22
C ASN A 286 -21.11 2.99 20.26
N SER A 287 -19.79 3.04 20.07
CA SER A 287 -18.80 2.49 21.01
C SER A 287 -18.11 3.59 21.82
N GLU A 288 -17.34 3.20 22.84
CA GLU A 288 -16.51 4.12 23.64
C GLU A 288 -15.48 4.91 22.81
N TYR A 289 -15.14 4.44 21.61
CA TYR A 289 -14.22 5.10 20.69
C TYR A 289 -14.87 6.27 19.92
N GLY A 290 -16.20 6.25 19.79
CA GLY A 290 -16.98 7.29 19.11
C GLY A 290 -17.43 8.43 20.04
N GLU A 291 -17.21 8.29 21.35
CA GLU A 291 -17.60 9.32 22.32
C GLU A 291 -16.79 10.61 22.12
N PRO A 292 -17.44 11.79 22.09
CA PRO A 292 -16.76 13.04 21.79
C PRO A 292 -15.80 13.45 22.90
N ARG A 293 -14.50 13.20 22.70
CA ARG A 293 -13.42 13.76 23.53
C ARG A 293 -13.08 15.16 23.03
N VAL A 294 -13.98 16.12 23.26
CA VAL A 294 -13.78 17.52 22.87
C VAL A 294 -12.64 18.12 23.71
N SER A 295 -11.42 18.04 23.19
CA SER A 295 -10.24 18.73 23.69
C SER A 295 -9.79 19.79 22.67
N PRO A 296 -9.08 20.85 23.07
CA PRO A 296 -8.48 21.78 22.13
C PRO A 296 -7.62 21.03 21.10
N GLY A 297 -8.00 21.06 19.82
CA GLY A 297 -7.33 20.30 18.77
C GLY A 297 -8.31 19.66 17.79
N ARG A 298 -8.10 18.38 17.49
CA ARG A 298 -8.96 17.58 16.60
C ARG A 298 -9.78 16.59 17.43
N ALA A 299 -11.06 16.47 17.10
CA ALA A 299 -11.96 15.50 17.71
C ALA A 299 -12.94 14.99 16.65
N ASP A 300 -13.35 13.73 16.80
CA ASP A 300 -14.48 13.16 16.09
C ASP A 300 -15.77 13.51 16.86
N VAL A 301 -16.78 14.01 16.18
CA VAL A 301 -18.01 14.51 16.83
C VAL A 301 -19.25 14.13 16.04
N SER A 302 -20.26 13.58 16.71
CA SER A 302 -21.60 13.42 16.15
C SER A 302 -22.50 14.53 16.67
N VAL A 303 -23.07 15.32 15.76
CA VAL A 303 -23.90 16.48 16.11
C VAL A 303 -25.17 16.56 15.27
N GLU A 304 -26.23 17.07 15.86
CA GLU A 304 -27.48 17.40 15.19
C GLU A 304 -27.54 18.89 14.89
N VAL A 305 -27.89 19.24 13.66
CA VAL A 305 -28.03 20.63 13.21
C VAL A 305 -29.35 21.21 13.69
N ILE A 306 -29.30 22.20 14.58
CA ILE A 306 -30.50 22.79 15.19
C ILE A 306 -31.03 23.98 14.37
N LYS A 307 -30.12 24.84 13.89
CA LYS A 307 -30.48 25.97 13.02
C LYS A 307 -29.27 26.54 12.30
N ARG A 308 -29.51 27.16 11.16
CA ARG A 308 -28.52 28.01 10.48
C ARG A 308 -28.28 29.30 11.28
N ASN A 309 -27.01 29.68 11.45
CA ASN A 309 -26.55 30.88 12.17
C ASN A 309 -25.75 31.84 11.27
N GLY A 310 -25.73 31.61 9.96
CA GLY A 310 -25.09 32.46 8.96
C GLY A 310 -24.81 31.68 7.67
N PRO A 311 -24.14 32.30 6.69
CA PRO A 311 -23.79 31.62 5.43
C PRO A 311 -22.99 30.34 5.64
N ARG A 312 -22.00 30.37 6.55
CA ARG A 312 -21.06 29.26 6.86
C ARG A 312 -21.09 28.82 8.33
N SER A 313 -22.22 29.01 9.03
CA SER A 313 -22.28 28.61 10.44
C SER A 313 -23.65 28.08 10.85
N TRP A 314 -23.64 27.10 11.74
CA TRP A 314 -24.82 26.42 12.26
C TRP A 314 -24.70 26.26 13.78
N VAL A 315 -25.83 26.39 14.47
CA VAL A 315 -25.93 25.93 15.85
C VAL A 315 -26.17 24.43 15.80
N VAL A 316 -25.28 23.68 16.42
CA VAL A 316 -25.37 22.23 16.50
C VAL A 316 -25.41 21.78 17.96
N ARG A 317 -25.93 20.59 18.20
CA ARG A 317 -26.00 19.96 19.52
C ARG A 317 -25.34 18.58 19.45
N PHE A 318 -24.49 18.24 20.42
CA PHE A 318 -23.95 16.89 20.52
C PHE A 318 -25.07 15.91 20.89
N GLU A 319 -25.02 14.69 20.35
CA GLU A 319 -26.01 13.68 20.72
C GLU A 319 -25.89 13.24 22.19
N SER A 320 -24.67 13.17 22.70
CA SER A 320 -24.36 12.79 24.08
C SER A 320 -24.39 13.96 25.08
N ASP A 321 -24.54 15.21 24.63
CA ASP A 321 -24.43 16.39 25.48
C ASP A 321 -25.39 17.51 25.03
N PRO A 322 -26.23 18.05 25.94
CA PRO A 322 -27.17 19.12 25.61
C PRO A 322 -26.52 20.45 25.24
N ARG A 323 -25.19 20.60 25.39
CA ARG A 323 -24.45 21.81 24.99
C ARG A 323 -24.67 22.11 23.51
N ARG A 324 -25.04 23.36 23.24
CA ARG A 324 -25.11 23.92 21.90
C ARG A 324 -23.78 24.58 21.57
N VAL A 325 -23.21 24.20 20.43
CA VAL A 325 -21.97 24.78 19.93
C VAL A 325 -22.18 25.38 18.55
N LEU A 326 -21.31 26.31 18.19
CA LEU A 326 -21.32 26.92 16.87
C LEU A 326 -20.37 26.13 15.95
N LEU A 327 -20.93 25.40 15.00
CA LEU A 327 -20.17 24.81 13.90
C LEU A 327 -19.88 25.89 12.85
N ARG A 328 -18.62 26.03 12.46
CA ARG A 328 -18.19 26.87 11.34
C ARG A 328 -17.49 25.98 10.32
N VAL A 329 -17.99 25.99 9.09
CA VAL A 329 -17.36 25.29 7.97
C VAL A 329 -16.49 26.27 7.19
N VAL A 330 -15.41 25.75 6.60
CA VAL A 330 -14.45 26.58 5.86
C VAL A 330 -14.93 26.80 4.43
N ASP A 331 -15.56 25.78 3.83
CA ASP A 331 -15.99 25.76 2.43
C ASP A 331 -17.50 25.94 2.29
N GLU A 332 -17.95 26.66 1.24
CA GLU A 332 -19.36 27.06 1.06
C GLU A 332 -20.26 25.96 0.48
N GLU A 333 -19.69 24.83 0.10
CA GLU A 333 -20.36 23.83 -0.75
C GLU A 333 -21.22 22.83 0.04
N ASP A 334 -21.14 22.82 1.37
CA ASP A 334 -21.95 21.89 2.17
C ASP A 334 -23.39 22.41 2.36
N LEU A 335 -24.33 21.77 1.68
CA LEU A 335 -25.77 21.90 1.94
C LEU A 335 -26.09 21.21 3.28
N ILE A 336 -25.83 21.91 4.38
CA ILE A 336 -26.16 21.45 5.73
C ILE A 336 -27.59 21.86 6.07
N GLU A 337 -28.47 20.87 6.18
CA GLU A 337 -29.89 21.05 6.50
C GLU A 337 -30.16 21.03 8.01
N VAL A 338 -31.24 21.71 8.42
CA VAL A 338 -31.71 21.65 9.81
C VAL A 338 -32.31 20.27 10.08
N GLY A 339 -31.95 19.67 11.21
CA GLY A 339 -32.29 18.30 11.58
C GLY A 339 -31.31 17.25 11.05
N GLN A 340 -30.35 17.64 10.21
CA GLN A 340 -29.32 16.73 9.72
C GLN A 340 -28.37 16.32 10.85
N ARG A 341 -28.01 15.03 10.87
CA ARG A 341 -26.92 14.51 11.70
C ARG A 341 -25.60 14.61 10.92
N LEU A 342 -24.58 15.20 11.54
CA LEU A 342 -23.23 15.35 11.01
C LEU A 342 -22.25 14.55 11.86
N ARG A 343 -21.21 14.01 11.23
CA ARG A 343 -20.17 13.15 11.81
C ARG A 343 -18.79 13.51 11.29
#